data_AF-A0A226CXU0-F1
#
_entry.id   AF-A0A226CXU0-F1
#
_cell.length_a   1.000
_cell.length_b   1.000
_cell.length_c   1.000
_cell.angle_alpha   90.00
_cell.angle_beta   90.00
_cell.angle_gamma   90.00
#
_symmetry.space_group_name_H-M   'P 1'
#
loop_
_entity.id
_entity.type
_entity.pdbx_description
1 polymer ?
#
loop_
_entity_poly.entity_id
_entity_poly.type
_entity_poly.pdbx_seq_one_letter_code
_entity_poly.pdbx_strand_id
1 'polypeptide(L)'
;MNDQSNVKLLSLLNTLYVDRYVLFFLYQPHVKIVLKGDEAYLEKVNRKWNSVWIFCSFLEAFAIVFVCVWGIHCVLRDEVAQSVQTEVDLRFLVWGCLAAYLTLGTLLYYLLLVKCLDNIINGYRQSLILEGRLKREYLKSSAQAENKKTIPVIEQAFYFVMSIFAYVGYFFTPFGALGVMMLDLDPLYYIQNDMFITMPWVLAILKAVTVQSDILLILLCTLVRFCCLVFAMYEIERAVLFGTAFSYHTLKVMRDINNLISDFFALDLSKGETGRSLRNFLLHTYRIVLILFVNIENLIRVGCLASPLVGGMLIILCNYVLIKMHSQIGYPMTLAFVGLNVFSLISVKMGWEMCVNVHVAYSNLLGNFVSQDLILKILKLDRNEYLKAVKALRPILFPLGVWNYTLMSACRENKLGLLATVLDETITCIMTF
;
A
#
# COMPACT_ATOMS: atom_id res chain seq x y z
N MET A 1 1.24 0.22 -27.56
CA MET A 1 2.49 0.67 -26.90
C MET A 1 2.29 1.44 -25.56
N ASN A 2 1.08 1.57 -24.98
CA ASN A 2 0.84 2.40 -23.77
C ASN A 2 0.75 1.65 -22.42
N ASP A 3 0.73 0.31 -22.37
CA ASP A 3 0.64 -0.45 -21.10
C ASP A 3 1.97 -0.53 -20.32
N GLN A 4 3.07 -0.06 -20.91
CA GLN A 4 4.41 -0.24 -20.35
C GLN A 4 4.68 0.62 -19.09
N SER A 5 3.95 1.71 -18.82
CA SER A 5 4.28 2.60 -17.69
C SER A 5 4.10 1.95 -16.31
N ASN A 6 3.09 1.08 -16.17
CA ASN A 6 2.81 0.36 -14.91
C ASN A 6 3.81 -0.72 -14.62
N VAL A 7 4.08 -1.51 -15.66
CA VAL A 7 5.08 -2.57 -15.63
C VAL A 7 6.45 -1.95 -15.34
N LYS A 8 6.74 -0.75 -15.84
CA LYS A 8 7.97 0.00 -15.53
C LYS A 8 8.10 0.37 -14.06
N LEU A 9 7.03 0.81 -13.38
CA LEU A 9 7.10 1.12 -11.94
C LEU A 9 7.35 -0.15 -11.11
N LEU A 10 6.61 -1.22 -11.36
CA LEU A 10 6.81 -2.49 -10.68
C LEU A 10 8.20 -3.09 -10.99
N SER A 11 8.66 -2.96 -12.24
CA SER A 11 10.01 -3.33 -12.64
C SER A 11 11.07 -2.52 -11.91
N LEU A 12 10.89 -1.20 -11.80
CA LEU A 12 11.81 -0.31 -11.09
C LEU A 12 11.94 -0.72 -9.63
N LEU A 13 10.81 -0.92 -8.95
CA LEU A 13 10.80 -1.38 -7.57
C LEU A 13 11.47 -2.74 -7.43
N ASN A 14 11.20 -3.68 -8.34
CA ASN A 14 11.85 -4.98 -8.35
C ASN A 14 13.38 -4.86 -8.52
N THR A 15 13.84 -4.01 -9.45
CA THR A 15 15.27 -3.80 -9.67
C THR A 15 15.95 -3.16 -8.44
N LEU A 16 15.36 -2.14 -7.84
CA LEU A 16 15.97 -1.43 -6.70
C LEU A 16 15.97 -2.27 -5.42
N TYR A 17 14.82 -2.88 -5.09
CA TYR A 17 14.57 -3.47 -3.78
C TYR A 17 14.60 -5.00 -3.75
N VAL A 18 14.67 -5.66 -4.90
CA VAL A 18 14.79 -7.13 -5.00
C VAL A 18 16.11 -7.52 -5.61
N ASP A 19 16.44 -7.01 -6.80
CA ASP A 19 17.65 -7.42 -7.52
C ASP A 19 18.91 -6.68 -7.03
N ARG A 20 18.79 -5.41 -6.63
CA ARG A 20 19.90 -4.55 -6.15
C ARG A 20 19.79 -4.18 -4.68
N TYR A 21 19.07 -4.96 -3.89
CA TYR A 21 18.91 -4.66 -2.47
C TYR A 21 20.28 -4.69 -1.77
N VAL A 22 20.64 -3.62 -1.05
CA VAL A 22 21.98 -3.49 -0.43
C VAL A 22 22.26 -4.63 0.56
N LEU A 23 21.21 -5.25 1.12
CA LEU A 23 21.25 -6.38 2.04
C LEU A 23 20.83 -7.72 1.40
N PHE A 24 21.04 -7.87 0.08
CA PHE A 24 20.64 -9.02 -0.74
C PHE A 24 20.93 -10.41 -0.13
N PHE A 25 21.97 -10.54 0.70
CA PHE A 25 22.38 -11.81 1.30
C PHE A 25 21.48 -12.34 2.42
N LEU A 26 20.68 -11.48 3.08
CA LEU A 26 19.93 -11.86 4.28
C LEU A 26 18.44 -12.03 4.04
N TYR A 27 17.79 -11.27 3.15
CA TYR A 27 16.33 -11.27 3.06
C TYR A 27 15.83 -11.06 1.61
N GLN A 28 15.09 -12.03 1.06
CA GLN A 28 14.32 -11.88 -0.18
C GLN A 28 12.87 -11.52 0.16
N PRO A 29 12.05 -10.89 -0.71
CA PRO A 29 10.62 -10.71 -0.49
C PRO A 29 9.81 -11.99 -0.78
N HIS A 30 8.54 -12.08 -0.31
CA HIS A 30 7.72 -13.31 -0.46
C HIS A 30 7.16 -13.44 -1.88
N VAL A 31 7.09 -12.32 -2.58
CA VAL A 31 6.61 -12.23 -3.94
C VAL A 31 7.70 -11.61 -4.78
N LYS A 32 8.00 -12.24 -5.91
CA LYS A 32 8.78 -11.62 -6.98
C LYS A 32 7.83 -11.27 -8.10
N ILE A 33 7.99 -10.07 -8.64
CA ILE A 33 7.33 -9.69 -9.88
C ILE A 33 8.24 -10.18 -11.00
N VAL A 34 7.72 -11.05 -11.86
CA VAL A 34 8.49 -11.56 -12.99
C VAL A 34 7.87 -11.02 -14.28
N LEU A 35 8.74 -10.46 -15.11
CA LEU A 35 8.40 -9.92 -16.41
C LEU A 35 8.77 -10.97 -17.45
N LYS A 36 7.79 -11.54 -18.15
CA LYS A 36 8.03 -12.34 -19.36
C LYS A 36 7.36 -11.66 -20.54
N GLY A 37 8.16 -11.09 -21.43
CA GLY A 37 7.66 -10.28 -22.54
C GLY A 37 6.94 -9.02 -22.04
N ASP A 38 5.73 -8.79 -22.52
CA ASP A 38 4.87 -7.66 -22.11
C ASP A 38 3.99 -7.97 -20.88
N GLU A 39 4.09 -9.17 -20.29
CA GLU A 39 3.26 -9.59 -19.17
C GLU A 39 4.05 -9.59 -17.84
N ALA A 40 3.46 -8.97 -16.82
CA ALA A 40 3.97 -8.97 -15.45
C ALA A 40 3.16 -9.94 -14.59
N TYR A 41 3.78 -10.98 -14.06
CA TYR A 41 3.10 -11.93 -13.16
C TYR A 41 3.78 -11.98 -11.79
N LEU A 42 3.00 -12.31 -10.77
CA LEU A 42 3.50 -12.56 -9.43
C LEU A 42 3.93 -14.02 -9.33
N GLU A 43 5.12 -14.24 -8.77
CA GLU A 43 5.61 -15.56 -8.45
C GLU A 43 5.96 -15.62 -6.97
N LYS A 44 5.55 -16.72 -6.33
CA LYS A 44 5.88 -16.99 -4.93
C LYS A 44 7.36 -17.34 -4.86
N VAL A 45 8.12 -16.60 -4.05
CA VAL A 45 9.53 -16.91 -3.83
C VAL A 45 9.61 -18.09 -2.88
N ASN A 46 10.09 -19.23 -3.37
CA ASN A 46 10.33 -20.41 -2.55
C ASN A 46 11.57 -20.20 -1.69
N ARG A 47 11.36 -19.80 -0.43
CA ARG A 47 12.43 -19.65 0.55
C ARG A 47 12.55 -20.91 1.41
N LYS A 48 13.79 -21.32 1.68
CA LYS A 48 14.06 -22.24 2.80
C LYS A 48 13.65 -21.54 4.10
N TRP A 49 12.97 -22.25 5.00
CA TRP A 49 12.53 -21.72 6.31
C TRP A 49 11.50 -20.58 6.25
N ASN A 50 10.56 -20.62 5.30
CA ASN A 50 9.54 -19.56 5.14
C ASN A 50 8.82 -19.20 6.46
N SER A 51 8.50 -20.17 7.31
CA SER A 51 7.86 -19.94 8.61
C SER A 51 8.73 -19.11 9.56
N VAL A 52 10.06 -19.30 9.52
CA VAL A 52 11.01 -18.52 10.33
C VAL A 52 11.07 -17.09 9.83
N TRP A 53 11.12 -16.87 8.51
CA TRP A 53 11.13 -15.52 7.93
C TRP A 53 9.86 -14.72 8.23
N ILE A 54 8.70 -15.38 8.24
CA ILE A 54 7.44 -14.77 8.66
C ILE A 54 7.52 -14.35 10.12
N PHE A 55 8.04 -15.23 10.98
CA PHE A 55 8.24 -14.93 12.39
C PHE A 55 9.25 -13.78 12.59
N CYS A 56 10.31 -13.69 11.77
CA CYS A 56 11.26 -12.59 11.80
C CYS A 56 10.59 -11.23 11.53
N SER A 57 9.64 -11.13 10.60
CA SER A 57 8.91 -9.87 10.37
C SER A 57 8.05 -9.46 11.58
N PHE A 58 7.47 -10.42 12.31
CA PHE A 58 6.80 -10.12 13.57
C PHE A 58 7.77 -9.72 14.68
N LEU A 59 8.92 -10.39 14.75
CA LEU A 59 9.96 -10.12 15.72
C LEU A 59 10.59 -8.74 15.49
N GLU A 60 10.77 -8.32 14.24
CA GLU A 60 11.21 -6.99 13.86
C GLU A 60 10.20 -5.93 14.32
N ALA A 61 8.92 -6.11 14.00
CA ALA A 61 7.88 -5.19 14.44
C ALA A 61 7.81 -5.08 15.97
N PHE A 62 7.87 -6.22 16.65
CA PHE A 62 7.92 -6.28 18.11
C PHE A 62 9.16 -5.57 18.65
N ALA A 63 10.33 -5.81 18.05
CA ALA A 63 11.58 -5.16 18.45
C ALA A 63 11.50 -3.64 18.30
N ILE A 64 10.93 -3.13 17.20
CA ILE A 64 10.80 -1.69 17.00
C ILE A 64 9.80 -1.09 17.99
N VAL A 65 8.65 -1.72 18.22
CA VAL A 65 7.67 -1.27 19.23
C VAL A 65 8.30 -1.27 20.61
N PHE A 66 9.02 -2.33 20.96
CA PHE A 66 9.74 -2.45 22.22
C PHE A 66 10.80 -1.35 22.38
N VAL A 67 11.59 -1.09 21.33
CA VAL A 67 12.59 -0.01 21.29
C VAL A 67 11.92 1.36 21.42
N CYS A 68 10.82 1.63 20.72
CA CYS A 68 10.09 2.89 20.87
C CYS A 68 9.56 3.07 22.30
N VAL A 69 8.90 2.06 22.86
CA VAL A 69 8.33 2.13 24.22
C VAL A 69 9.42 2.26 25.28
N TRP A 70 10.53 1.53 25.14
CA TRP A 70 11.66 1.66 26.06
C TRP A 70 12.33 3.03 25.92
N GLY A 71 12.52 3.53 24.69
CA GLY A 71 13.00 4.89 24.45
C GLY A 71 12.13 5.94 25.15
N ILE A 72 10.80 5.85 25.00
CA ILE A 72 9.85 6.72 25.72
C ILE A 72 10.07 6.61 27.23
N HIS A 73 10.20 5.40 27.76
CA HIS A 73 10.43 5.19 29.19
C HIS A 73 11.75 5.82 29.68
N CYS A 74 12.84 5.69 28.93
CA CYS A 74 14.13 6.29 29.26
C CYS A 74 14.03 7.82 29.32
N VAL A 75 13.42 8.43 28.30
CA VAL A 75 13.25 9.89 28.25
C VAL A 75 12.35 10.39 29.37
N LEU A 76 11.21 9.73 29.62
CA LEU A 76 10.32 10.08 30.73
C LEU A 76 11.02 9.99 32.10
N ARG A 77 11.89 9.00 32.29
CA ARG A 77 12.65 8.85 33.54
C ARG A 77 13.60 10.02 33.77
N ASP A 78 14.28 10.47 32.72
CA ASP A 78 15.21 11.60 32.77
C ASP A 78 14.47 12.95 32.92
N GLU A 79 13.33 13.13 32.25
CA GLU A 79 12.51 14.35 32.31
C GLU A 79 11.74 14.50 33.64
N VAL A 80 11.23 13.39 34.19
CA VAL A 80 10.62 13.37 35.54
C VAL A 80 11.65 13.74 36.61
N ALA A 81 12.94 13.43 36.38
CA ALA A 81 14.02 13.87 37.25
C ALA A 81 14.37 15.36 37.09
N GLN A 82 13.99 16.02 35.98
CA GLN A 82 14.36 17.40 35.67
C GLN A 82 13.23 18.44 35.78
N SER A 83 11.98 18.01 35.98
CA SER A 83 10.80 18.85 36.30
C SER A 83 10.35 19.84 35.19
N VAL A 84 9.05 19.77 34.89
CA VAL A 84 8.23 20.81 34.24
C VAL A 84 8.58 21.17 32.78
N GLN A 85 8.29 20.28 31.83
CA GLN A 85 7.95 20.71 30.47
C GLN A 85 6.57 20.16 30.09
N THR A 86 5.64 21.06 29.81
CA THR A 86 4.25 20.80 29.42
C THR A 86 4.07 20.60 27.91
N GLU A 87 5.14 20.74 27.12
CA GLU A 87 5.10 20.51 25.68
C GLU A 87 5.38 19.03 25.38
N VAL A 88 4.55 18.41 24.56
CA VAL A 88 4.76 17.02 24.12
C VAL A 88 6.02 16.99 23.25
N ASP A 89 7.06 16.30 23.72
CA ASP A 89 8.29 16.16 22.95
C ASP A 89 8.03 15.52 21.58
N LEU A 90 8.64 16.09 20.53
CA LEU A 90 8.59 15.56 19.16
C LEU A 90 8.99 14.08 19.10
N ARG A 91 9.92 13.65 19.97
CA ARG A 91 10.37 12.26 20.11
C ARG A 91 9.22 11.33 20.46
N PHE A 92 8.39 11.68 21.43
CA PHE A 92 7.25 10.85 21.85
C PHE A 92 6.23 10.68 20.73
N LEU A 93 5.97 11.75 19.98
CA LEU A 93 5.07 11.71 18.83
C LEU A 93 5.63 10.85 17.70
N VAL A 94 6.89 11.07 17.32
CA VAL A 94 7.54 10.31 16.24
C VAL A 94 7.62 8.82 16.61
N TRP A 95 8.03 8.47 17.83
CA TRP A 95 8.17 7.08 18.27
C TRP A 95 6.83 6.39 18.48
N GLY A 96 5.85 7.09 19.06
CA GLY A 96 4.49 6.59 19.25
C GLY A 96 3.81 6.32 17.91
N CYS A 97 3.92 7.25 16.96
CA CYS A 97 3.40 7.07 15.62
C CYS A 97 4.15 5.98 14.86
N LEU A 98 5.47 5.87 14.98
CA LEU A 98 6.25 4.80 14.37
C LEU A 98 5.81 3.42 14.90
N ALA A 99 5.60 3.29 16.22
CA ALA A 99 5.12 2.07 16.84
C ALA A 99 3.69 1.71 16.38
N ALA A 100 2.78 2.68 16.33
CA ALA A 100 1.42 2.49 15.82
C ALA A 100 1.42 2.11 14.33
N TYR A 101 2.27 2.78 13.55
CA TYR A 101 2.43 2.52 12.12
C TYR A 101 2.95 1.11 11.86
N LEU A 102 3.96 0.68 12.58
CA LEU A 102 4.58 -0.64 12.40
C LEU A 102 3.72 -1.78 12.92
N THR A 103 3.01 -1.60 14.03
CA THR A 103 2.04 -2.60 14.51
C THR A 103 0.94 -2.82 13.48
N LEU A 104 0.35 -1.72 12.99
CA LEU A 104 -0.67 -1.78 11.93
C LEU A 104 -0.09 -2.35 10.64
N GLY A 105 1.09 -1.88 10.22
CA GLY A 105 1.79 -2.33 9.02
C GLY A 105 2.13 -3.82 9.05
N THR A 106 2.54 -4.35 10.20
CA THR A 106 2.88 -5.77 10.37
C THR A 106 1.64 -6.66 10.38
N LEU A 107 0.56 -6.20 11.01
CA LEU A 107 -0.73 -6.87 10.93
C LEU A 107 -1.21 -6.96 9.48
N LEU A 108 -1.11 -5.85 8.74
CA LEU A 108 -1.45 -5.79 7.33
C LEU A 108 -0.54 -6.66 6.47
N TYR A 109 0.77 -6.61 6.71
CA TYR A 109 1.76 -7.45 6.06
C TYR A 109 1.42 -8.93 6.23
N TYR A 110 1.10 -9.37 7.44
CA TYR A 110 0.69 -10.75 7.71
C TYR A 110 -0.60 -11.12 6.97
N LEU A 111 -1.62 -10.27 7.06
CA LEU A 111 -2.91 -10.54 6.41
C LEU A 111 -2.78 -10.61 4.88
N LEU A 112 -1.98 -9.73 4.28
CA LEU A 112 -1.82 -9.63 2.83
C LEU A 112 -0.79 -10.64 2.32
N LEU A 113 0.45 -10.58 2.81
CA LEU A 113 1.59 -11.30 2.22
C LEU A 113 1.85 -12.69 2.81
N VAL A 114 1.18 -13.06 3.89
CA VAL A 114 1.29 -14.41 4.48
C VAL A 114 0.00 -15.19 4.33
N LYS A 115 -1.10 -14.68 4.90
CA LYS A 115 -2.37 -15.41 4.96
C LYS A 115 -3.06 -15.47 3.59
N CYS A 116 -3.06 -14.37 2.84
CA CYS A 116 -3.77 -14.26 1.57
C CYS A 116 -2.86 -14.45 0.34
N LEU A 117 -1.57 -14.75 0.52
CA LEU A 117 -0.57 -14.74 -0.54
C LEU A 117 -0.96 -15.56 -1.77
N ASP A 118 -1.36 -16.82 -1.56
CA ASP A 118 -1.70 -17.73 -2.65
C ASP A 118 -2.97 -17.27 -3.38
N ASN A 119 -3.94 -16.72 -2.66
CA ASN A 119 -5.15 -16.13 -3.23
C ASN A 119 -4.85 -14.88 -4.06
N ILE A 120 -3.90 -14.06 -3.61
CA ILE A 120 -3.47 -12.85 -4.32
C ILE A 120 -2.75 -13.24 -5.60
N ILE A 121 -1.81 -14.17 -5.54
CA ILE A 121 -1.05 -14.63 -6.72
C ILE A 121 -2.01 -15.24 -7.74
N ASN A 122 -2.89 -16.14 -7.29
CA ASN A 122 -3.85 -16.81 -8.18
C ASN A 122 -4.87 -15.82 -8.75
N GLY A 123 -5.43 -14.95 -7.91
CA GLY A 123 -6.40 -13.93 -8.32
C GLY A 123 -5.79 -12.97 -9.33
N TYR A 124 -4.60 -12.41 -9.04
CA TYR A 124 -3.89 -11.50 -9.93
C TYR A 124 -3.55 -12.18 -11.27
N ARG A 125 -3.03 -13.41 -11.24
CA ARG A 125 -2.73 -14.19 -12.45
C ARG A 125 -3.99 -14.41 -13.30
N GLN A 126 -5.10 -14.79 -12.67
CA GLN A 126 -6.35 -15.03 -13.39
C GLN A 126 -6.93 -13.73 -13.95
N SER A 127 -6.84 -12.60 -13.23
CA SER A 127 -7.24 -11.29 -13.73
C SER A 127 -6.47 -10.89 -14.98
N LEU A 128 -5.15 -11.08 -15.01
CA LEU A 128 -4.33 -10.79 -16.19
C LEU A 128 -4.65 -11.70 -17.37
N ILE A 129 -4.81 -13.01 -17.14
CA ILE A 129 -5.21 -13.96 -18.18
C ILE A 129 -6.55 -13.55 -18.78
N LEU A 130 -7.50 -13.14 -17.94
CA LEU A 130 -8.82 -12.70 -18.37
C LEU A 130 -8.74 -11.40 -19.18
N GLU A 131 -7.98 -10.41 -18.69
CA GLU A 131 -7.73 -9.16 -19.41
C GLU A 131 -7.11 -9.43 -20.79
N GLY A 132 -6.06 -10.25 -20.86
CA GLY A 132 -5.39 -10.59 -22.12
C GLY A 132 -6.29 -11.38 -23.07
N ARG A 133 -7.18 -12.23 -22.56
CA ARG A 133 -8.20 -12.91 -23.38
C ARG A 133 -9.21 -11.90 -23.95
N LEU A 134 -9.73 -11.00 -23.11
CA LEU A 134 -10.69 -9.98 -23.52
C LEU A 134 -10.09 -9.01 -24.54
N LYS A 135 -8.85 -8.54 -24.34
CA LYS A 135 -8.14 -7.70 -25.31
C LYS A 135 -8.02 -8.41 -26.67
N ARG A 136 -7.63 -9.69 -26.69
CA ARG A 136 -7.50 -10.47 -27.94
C ARG A 136 -8.83 -10.65 -28.66
N GLU A 137 -9.90 -10.95 -27.92
CA GLU A 137 -11.23 -11.08 -28.51
C GLU A 137 -11.77 -9.72 -28.99
N TYR A 138 -11.38 -8.61 -28.34
CA TYR A 138 -11.82 -7.26 -28.70
C TYR A 138 -11.17 -6.83 -30.02
N LEU A 139 -9.86 -7.07 -30.14
CA LEU A 139 -9.12 -6.83 -31.38
C LEU A 139 -9.63 -7.66 -32.55
N LYS A 140 -10.08 -8.91 -32.30
CA LYS A 140 -10.71 -9.73 -33.35
C LYS A 140 -12.07 -9.19 -33.77
N SER A 141 -12.86 -8.68 -32.83
CA SER A 141 -14.21 -8.16 -33.09
C SER A 141 -14.22 -6.74 -33.65
N SER A 142 -13.16 -5.98 -33.43
CA SER A 142 -13.00 -4.60 -33.89
C SER A 142 -11.92 -4.52 -34.97
N ALA A 143 -12.32 -4.58 -36.24
CA ALA A 143 -11.42 -4.40 -37.38
C ALA A 143 -10.78 -2.99 -37.46
N GLN A 144 -11.11 -2.06 -36.55
CA GLN A 144 -10.72 -0.64 -36.62
C GLN A 144 -10.32 0.01 -35.30
N ALA A 145 -10.28 -0.68 -34.15
CA ALA A 145 -9.93 -0.02 -32.88
C ALA A 145 -8.42 0.00 -32.62
N GLU A 146 -7.66 0.75 -33.42
CA GLU A 146 -6.43 1.39 -32.92
C GLU A 146 -6.80 2.59 -32.03
N ASN A 147 -7.47 2.32 -30.90
CA ASN A 147 -7.63 3.37 -29.91
C ASN A 147 -6.33 3.49 -29.12
N LYS A 148 -5.50 4.47 -29.49
CA LYS A 148 -4.49 5.06 -28.61
C LYS A 148 -5.21 5.62 -27.38
N LYS A 149 -5.50 4.77 -26.38
CA LYS A 149 -5.92 5.23 -25.06
C LYS A 149 -4.74 6.02 -24.48
N THR A 150 -4.84 7.34 -24.53
CA THR A 150 -3.94 8.24 -23.81
C THR A 150 -4.06 7.94 -22.33
N ILE A 151 -2.93 7.64 -21.69
CA ILE A 151 -2.87 7.42 -20.25
C ILE A 151 -3.40 8.69 -19.58
N PRO A 152 -4.36 8.60 -18.63
CA PRO A 152 -4.86 9.77 -17.92
C PRO A 152 -3.70 10.52 -17.25
N VAL A 153 -3.72 11.85 -17.32
CA VAL A 153 -2.67 12.73 -16.73
C VAL A 153 -2.40 12.38 -15.26
N ILE A 154 -3.46 12.01 -14.52
CA ILE A 154 -3.38 11.63 -13.11
C ILE A 154 -2.57 10.34 -12.90
N GLU A 155 -2.68 9.35 -13.81
CA GLU A 155 -1.88 8.12 -13.73
C GLU A 155 -0.41 8.43 -14.02
N GLN A 156 -0.13 9.28 -15.02
CA GLN A 156 1.23 9.74 -15.32
C GLN A 156 1.87 10.44 -14.12
N ALA A 157 1.12 11.34 -13.47
CA ALA A 157 1.56 12.01 -12.26
C ALA A 157 1.85 11.01 -11.13
N PHE A 158 0.99 10.01 -10.93
CA PHE A 158 1.22 8.96 -9.93
C PHE A 158 2.51 8.17 -10.20
N TYR A 159 2.76 7.71 -11.44
CA TYR A 159 4.02 7.02 -11.74
C TYR A 159 5.24 7.91 -11.51
N PHE A 160 5.14 9.18 -11.92
CA PHE A 160 6.24 10.12 -11.76
C PHE A 160 6.57 10.33 -10.28
N VAL A 161 5.56 10.62 -9.45
CA VAL A 161 5.71 10.78 -8.01
C VAL A 161 6.26 9.49 -7.39
N MET A 162 5.66 8.34 -7.65
CA MET A 162 6.13 7.06 -7.09
C MET A 162 7.56 6.71 -7.51
N SER A 163 7.95 7.01 -8.75
CA SER A 163 9.31 6.75 -9.23
C SER A 163 10.33 7.68 -8.57
N ILE A 164 9.98 8.96 -8.41
CA ILE A 164 10.81 9.91 -7.67
C ILE A 164 10.97 9.45 -6.22
N PHE A 165 9.88 9.10 -5.54
CA PHE A 165 9.94 8.60 -4.18
C PHE A 165 10.79 7.33 -4.07
N ALA A 166 10.66 6.39 -5.01
CA ALA A 166 11.47 5.18 -5.03
C ALA A 166 12.98 5.45 -5.22
N TYR A 167 13.35 6.39 -6.10
CA TYR A 167 14.75 6.76 -6.28
C TYR A 167 15.30 7.58 -5.12
N VAL A 168 14.56 8.61 -4.71
CA VAL A 168 14.96 9.51 -3.64
C VAL A 168 15.07 8.72 -2.34
N GLY A 169 14.05 7.96 -1.99
CA GLY A 169 14.09 7.14 -0.79
C GLY A 169 15.26 6.16 -0.88
N TYR A 170 15.37 5.32 -1.92
CA TYR A 170 16.45 4.35 -2.03
C TYR A 170 17.88 4.94 -1.88
N PHE A 171 18.17 6.08 -2.50
CA PHE A 171 19.51 6.70 -2.44
C PHE A 171 19.73 7.57 -1.21
N PHE A 172 18.67 8.20 -0.69
CA PHE A 172 18.77 9.15 0.42
C PHE A 172 18.39 8.56 1.78
N THR A 173 17.94 7.31 1.89
CA THR A 173 17.69 6.64 3.18
C THR A 173 18.88 6.76 4.15
N PRO A 174 20.15 6.54 3.72
CA PRO A 174 21.28 6.65 4.64
C PRO A 174 21.49 8.07 5.17
N PHE A 175 21.24 9.09 4.35
CA PHE A 175 21.30 10.48 4.78
C PHE A 175 20.13 10.85 5.70
N GLY A 176 18.94 10.33 5.42
CA GLY A 176 17.79 10.44 6.32
C GLY A 176 18.08 9.82 7.69
N ALA A 177 18.76 8.66 7.71
CA ALA A 177 19.17 8.01 8.94
C ALA A 177 20.15 8.86 9.76
N LEU A 178 21.16 9.44 9.10
CA LEU A 178 22.06 10.40 9.76
C LEU A 178 21.31 11.61 10.29
N GLY A 179 20.34 12.15 9.53
CA GLY A 179 19.51 13.26 9.97
C GLY A 179 18.72 12.94 11.23
N VAL A 180 18.10 11.76 11.30
CA VAL A 180 17.39 11.28 12.50
C VAL A 180 18.33 11.16 13.70
N MET A 181 19.55 10.64 13.50
CA MET A 181 20.55 10.55 14.56
C MET A 181 21.08 11.93 15.00
N MET A 182 21.27 12.86 14.07
CA MET A 182 21.75 14.23 14.38
C MET A 182 20.71 15.07 15.13
N LEU A 183 19.43 14.71 15.00
CA LEU A 183 18.31 15.40 15.62
C LEU A 183 17.85 14.66 16.90
N ASP A 184 18.64 13.69 17.37
CA ASP A 184 18.37 12.84 18.53
C ASP A 184 16.96 12.21 18.50
N LEU A 185 16.48 11.91 17.30
CA LEU A 185 15.19 11.26 17.07
C LEU A 185 15.29 9.74 17.03
N ASP A 186 16.49 9.16 17.21
CA ASP A 186 16.65 7.71 17.28
C ASP A 186 16.51 7.18 18.72
N PRO A 187 15.55 6.27 18.98
CA PRO A 187 15.32 5.74 20.33
C PRO A 187 16.50 4.90 20.85
N LEU A 188 17.34 4.37 19.95
CA LEU A 188 18.49 3.55 20.31
C LEU A 188 19.53 4.31 21.12
N TYR A 189 19.68 5.62 20.91
CA TYR A 189 20.56 6.47 21.72
C TYR A 189 20.23 6.41 23.21
N TYR A 190 18.97 6.62 23.55
CA TYR A 190 18.49 6.70 24.92
C TYR A 190 18.55 5.32 25.62
N ILE A 191 18.17 4.27 24.90
CA ILE A 191 18.29 2.89 25.40
C ILE A 191 19.75 2.56 25.67
N GLN A 192 20.67 2.91 24.76
CA GLN A 192 22.09 2.64 24.94
C GLN A 192 22.62 3.32 26.22
N ASN A 193 22.28 4.60 26.44
CA ASN A 193 22.70 5.32 27.64
C ASN A 193 22.11 4.70 28.92
N ASP A 194 20.82 4.38 28.92
CA ASP A 194 20.17 3.72 30.06
C ASP A 194 20.76 2.32 30.33
N MET A 195 21.08 1.55 29.29
CA MET A 195 21.76 0.25 29.41
C MET A 195 23.14 0.38 30.03
N PHE A 196 23.91 1.41 29.69
CA PHE A 196 25.25 1.62 30.30
C PHE A 196 25.17 1.95 31.79
N ILE A 197 24.10 2.64 32.21
CA ILE A 197 23.86 2.99 33.62
C ILE A 197 23.33 1.76 34.39
N THR A 198 22.33 1.08 33.85
CA THR A 198 21.63 -0.02 34.53
C THR A 198 22.38 -1.35 34.49
N MET A 199 23.17 -1.59 33.45
CA MET A 199 23.90 -2.83 33.21
C MET A 199 25.40 -2.56 32.97
N PRO A 200 26.17 -2.18 34.01
CA PRO A 200 27.57 -1.79 33.86
C PRO A 200 28.48 -2.90 33.31
N TRP A 201 28.08 -4.16 33.43
CA TRP A 201 28.79 -5.29 32.83
C TRP A 201 28.74 -5.26 31.29
N VAL A 202 27.66 -4.74 30.68
CA VAL A 202 27.57 -4.55 29.21
C VAL A 202 28.62 -3.54 28.75
N LEU A 203 28.72 -2.42 29.47
CA LEU A 203 29.72 -1.40 29.22
C LEU A 203 31.14 -1.97 29.37
N ALA A 204 31.39 -2.78 30.41
CA ALA A 204 32.69 -3.41 30.63
C ALA A 204 33.08 -4.36 29.49
N ILE A 205 32.15 -5.17 28.98
CA ILE A 205 32.38 -6.06 27.83
C ILE A 205 32.66 -5.23 26.57
N LEU A 206 31.85 -4.21 26.29
CA LEU A 206 32.04 -3.37 25.11
C LEU A 206 33.37 -2.61 25.16
N LYS A 207 33.76 -2.10 26.32
CA LYS A 207 35.09 -1.50 26.52
C LYS A 207 36.21 -2.52 26.33
N ALA A 208 36.03 -3.77 26.75
CA ALA A 208 37.02 -4.82 26.49
C ALA A 208 37.17 -5.08 24.97
N VAL A 209 36.07 -5.14 24.23
CA VAL A 209 36.07 -5.28 22.76
C VAL A 209 36.71 -4.08 22.08
N THR A 210 36.52 -2.87 22.60
CA THR A 210 37.09 -1.63 22.03
C THR A 210 38.48 -1.30 22.58
N VAL A 211 39.16 -2.27 23.21
CA VAL A 211 40.52 -2.12 23.76
C VAL A 211 40.61 -0.94 24.73
N GLN A 212 39.58 -0.77 25.56
CA GLN A 212 39.42 0.30 26.55
C GLN A 212 39.41 1.72 25.95
N SER A 213 39.25 1.86 24.64
CA SER A 213 39.16 3.17 23.99
C SER A 213 37.70 3.65 23.94
N ASP A 214 37.46 4.83 24.53
CA ASP A 214 36.14 5.48 24.50
C ASP A 214 35.77 5.97 23.09
N ILE A 215 36.75 6.39 22.29
CA ILE A 215 36.53 6.81 20.90
C ILE A 215 36.06 5.62 20.05
N LEU A 216 36.72 4.46 20.18
CA LEU A 216 36.31 3.25 19.48
C LEU A 216 34.93 2.77 19.94
N LEU A 217 34.60 2.92 21.23
CA LEU A 217 33.27 2.60 21.75
C LEU A 217 32.18 3.49 21.13
N ILE A 218 32.38 4.81 21.11
CA ILE A 218 31.43 5.76 20.51
C ILE A 218 31.25 5.46 19.01
N LEU A 219 32.35 5.19 18.30
CA LEU A 219 32.31 4.86 16.88
C LEU A 219 31.53 3.56 16.64
N LEU A 220 31.82 2.51 17.40
CA LEU A 220 31.15 1.21 17.28
C LEU A 220 29.65 1.33 17.54
N CYS A 221 29.27 2.00 18.64
CA CYS A 221 27.86 2.20 18.99
C CYS A 221 27.12 3.04 17.95
N THR A 222 27.73 4.13 17.47
CA THR A 222 27.17 4.96 16.40
C THR A 222 27.01 4.16 15.10
N LEU A 223 27.97 3.32 14.74
CA LEU A 223 27.90 2.46 13.55
C LEU A 223 26.77 1.45 13.66
N VAL A 224 26.63 0.78 14.81
CA VAL A 224 25.52 -0.17 15.05
C VAL A 224 24.17 0.53 14.98
N ARG A 225 24.01 1.68 15.64
CA ARG A 225 22.80 2.51 15.58
C ARG A 225 22.45 2.88 14.14
N PHE A 226 23.43 3.37 13.39
CA PHE A 226 23.28 3.74 12.00
C PHE A 226 22.84 2.55 11.13
N CYS A 227 23.49 1.40 11.25
CA CYS A 227 23.13 0.20 10.50
C CYS A 227 21.71 -0.29 10.82
N CYS A 228 21.32 -0.30 12.09
CA CYS A 228 19.97 -0.69 12.51
C CYS A 228 18.90 0.26 11.94
N LEU A 229 19.16 1.56 12.00
CA LEU A 229 18.20 2.58 11.57
C LEU A 229 18.04 2.59 10.04
N VAL A 230 19.16 2.48 9.30
CA VAL A 230 19.15 2.33 7.84
C VAL A 230 18.38 1.08 7.42
N PHE A 231 18.62 -0.06 8.10
CA PHE A 231 17.90 -1.30 7.83
C PHE A 231 16.38 -1.11 8.00
N ALA A 232 15.95 -0.58 9.15
CA ALA A 232 14.53 -0.36 9.44
C ALA A 232 13.87 0.59 8.43
N MET A 233 14.54 1.68 8.06
CA MET A 233 14.01 2.63 7.09
C MET A 233 13.84 2.02 5.70
N TYR A 234 14.81 1.24 5.21
CA TYR A 234 14.69 0.55 3.92
C TYR A 234 13.54 -0.45 3.91
N GLU A 235 13.33 -1.18 5.01
CA GLU A 235 12.25 -2.15 5.14
C GLU A 235 10.87 -1.48 5.13
N ILE A 236 10.73 -0.37 5.86
CA ILE A 236 9.51 0.46 5.84
C ILE A 236 9.25 1.00 4.44
N GLU A 237 10.25 1.62 3.82
CA GLU A 237 10.11 2.21 2.48
C GLU A 237 9.72 1.17 1.44
N ARG A 238 10.38 0.01 1.46
CA ARG A 238 10.08 -1.12 0.58
C ARG A 238 8.63 -1.58 0.78
N ALA A 239 8.19 -1.79 2.02
CA ALA A 239 6.83 -2.24 2.31
C ALA A 239 5.78 -1.25 1.76
N VAL A 240 6.00 0.05 1.95
CA VAL A 240 5.10 1.12 1.48
C VAL A 240 5.06 1.19 -0.04
N LEU A 241 6.22 1.25 -0.70
CA LEU A 241 6.29 1.40 -2.16
C LEU A 241 5.72 0.18 -2.88
N PHE A 242 6.05 -1.04 -2.44
CA PHE A 242 5.46 -2.25 -3.02
C PHE A 242 3.97 -2.35 -2.74
N GLY A 243 3.54 -2.10 -1.50
CA GLY A 243 2.13 -2.18 -1.12
C GLY A 243 1.26 -1.23 -1.94
N THR A 244 1.69 0.02 -2.09
CA THR A 244 0.98 1.05 -2.86
C THR A 244 0.98 0.75 -4.36
N ALA A 245 2.14 0.46 -4.96
CA ALA A 245 2.24 0.15 -6.39
C ALA A 245 1.46 -1.11 -6.78
N PHE A 246 1.53 -2.16 -5.95
CA PHE A 246 0.82 -3.41 -6.19
C PHE A 246 -0.70 -3.24 -6.09
N SER A 247 -1.18 -2.56 -5.05
CA SER A 247 -2.61 -2.29 -4.86
C SER A 247 -3.16 -1.46 -6.02
N TYR A 248 -2.42 -0.43 -6.42
CA TYR A 248 -2.78 0.41 -7.57
C TYR A 248 -2.88 -0.40 -8.87
N HIS A 249 -1.88 -1.23 -9.18
CA HIS A 249 -1.89 -2.05 -10.39
C HIS A 249 -3.08 -3.02 -10.41
N THR A 250 -3.38 -3.66 -9.28
CA THR A 250 -4.49 -4.60 -9.17
C THR A 250 -5.83 -3.92 -9.44
N LEU A 251 -6.07 -2.73 -8.84
CA LEU A 251 -7.28 -1.96 -9.07
C LEU A 251 -7.39 -1.48 -10.53
N LYS A 252 -6.27 -1.11 -11.15
CA LYS A 252 -6.23 -0.72 -12.56
C LYS A 252 -6.66 -1.87 -13.48
N VAL A 253 -6.08 -3.06 -13.31
CA VAL A 253 -6.46 -4.25 -14.10
C VAL A 253 -7.96 -4.53 -13.98
N MET A 254 -8.52 -4.42 -12.76
CA MET A 254 -9.96 -4.61 -12.55
C MET A 254 -10.82 -3.58 -13.29
N ARG A 255 -10.40 -2.31 -13.28
CA ARG A 255 -11.07 -1.24 -14.04
C ARG A 255 -11.00 -1.50 -15.54
N ASP A 256 -9.83 -1.90 -16.04
CA ASP A 256 -9.59 -2.11 -17.46
C ASP A 256 -10.38 -3.33 -17.99
N ILE A 257 -10.47 -4.41 -17.22
CA ILE A 257 -11.38 -5.55 -17.49
C ILE A 257 -12.82 -5.04 -17.64
N ASN A 258 -13.31 -4.25 -16.68
CA ASN A 258 -14.68 -3.77 -16.74
C ASN A 258 -14.95 -2.86 -17.95
N ASN A 259 -14.02 -1.95 -18.26
CA ASN A 259 -14.12 -1.10 -19.44
C ASN A 259 -14.16 -1.92 -20.73
N LEU A 260 -13.33 -2.97 -20.84
CA LEU A 260 -13.35 -3.87 -21.99
C LEU A 260 -14.71 -4.56 -22.15
N ILE A 261 -15.28 -5.09 -21.05
CA ILE A 261 -16.61 -5.73 -21.10
C ILE A 261 -17.68 -4.72 -21.55
N SER A 262 -17.61 -3.47 -21.06
CA SER A 262 -18.53 -2.41 -21.49
C SER A 262 -18.36 -2.05 -22.97
N ASP A 263 -17.13 -1.94 -23.46
CA ASP A 263 -16.81 -1.63 -24.86
C ASP A 263 -17.31 -2.75 -25.78
N PHE A 264 -17.13 -4.02 -25.40
CA PHE A 264 -17.69 -5.17 -26.10
C PHE A 264 -19.22 -5.14 -26.17
N PHE A 265 -19.85 -4.82 -25.05
CA PHE A 265 -21.29 -4.74 -24.96
C PHE A 265 -21.86 -3.65 -25.89
N ALA A 266 -21.21 -2.49 -25.96
CA ALA A 266 -21.59 -1.41 -26.88
C ALA A 266 -21.43 -1.82 -28.35
N LEU A 267 -20.33 -2.51 -28.69
CA LEU A 267 -20.10 -3.03 -30.03
C LEU A 267 -21.17 -4.05 -30.46
N ASP A 268 -21.55 -4.96 -29.58
CA ASP A 268 -22.59 -5.97 -29.85
C ASP A 268 -23.96 -5.31 -30.11
N LEU A 269 -24.35 -4.36 -29.24
CA LEU A 269 -25.57 -3.59 -29.41
C LEU A 269 -25.65 -2.86 -30.76
N SER A 270 -24.50 -2.37 -31.25
CA SER A 270 -24.40 -1.63 -32.51
C SER A 270 -24.50 -2.52 -33.75
N LYS A 271 -24.04 -3.78 -33.68
CA LYS A 271 -23.99 -4.69 -34.83
C LYS A 271 -25.31 -5.43 -35.09
N GLY A 272 -26.22 -5.48 -34.12
CA GLY A 272 -27.57 -6.03 -34.31
C GLY A 272 -27.63 -7.54 -34.61
N GLU A 273 -26.51 -8.26 -34.52
CA GLU A 273 -26.47 -9.71 -34.68
C GLU A 273 -27.18 -10.40 -33.52
N THR A 274 -27.69 -11.61 -33.77
CA THR A 274 -28.48 -12.42 -32.82
C THR A 274 -27.61 -12.85 -31.63
N GLY A 275 -27.48 -11.94 -30.67
CA GLY A 275 -26.55 -11.93 -29.53
C GLY A 275 -26.78 -12.98 -28.45
N ARG A 276 -27.24 -14.20 -28.77
CA ARG A 276 -27.41 -15.27 -27.77
C ARG A 276 -26.07 -15.84 -27.32
N SER A 277 -25.13 -16.04 -28.24
CA SER A 277 -23.76 -16.52 -27.95
C SER A 277 -22.93 -15.46 -27.22
N LEU A 278 -22.92 -14.22 -27.74
CA LEU A 278 -22.12 -13.14 -27.17
C LEU A 278 -22.64 -12.68 -25.80
N ARG A 279 -23.97 -12.64 -25.59
CA ARG A 279 -24.56 -12.31 -24.29
C ARG A 279 -24.32 -13.39 -23.24
N ASN A 280 -24.38 -14.67 -23.63
CA ASN A 280 -24.00 -15.76 -22.73
C ASN A 280 -22.51 -15.70 -22.39
N PHE A 281 -21.67 -15.32 -23.36
CA PHE A 281 -20.25 -15.06 -23.14
C PHE A 281 -20.01 -13.87 -22.18
N LEU A 282 -20.73 -12.75 -22.34
CA LEU A 282 -20.60 -11.57 -21.47
C LEU A 282 -21.10 -11.84 -20.05
N LEU A 283 -22.23 -12.53 -19.89
CA LEU A 283 -22.73 -13.00 -18.58
C LEU A 283 -21.75 -13.99 -17.93
N HIS A 284 -21.19 -14.91 -18.71
CA HIS A 284 -20.20 -15.85 -18.21
C HIS A 284 -18.92 -15.13 -17.78
N THR A 285 -18.45 -14.16 -18.57
CA THR A 285 -17.29 -13.31 -18.26
C THR A 285 -17.53 -12.51 -16.98
N TYR A 286 -18.71 -11.89 -16.83
CA TYR A 286 -19.06 -11.16 -15.62
C TYR A 286 -19.08 -12.09 -14.39
N ARG A 287 -19.59 -13.32 -14.52
CA ARG A 287 -19.54 -14.31 -13.45
C ARG A 287 -18.09 -14.70 -13.09
N ILE A 288 -17.22 -14.89 -14.07
CA ILE A 288 -15.79 -15.14 -13.83
C ILE A 288 -15.19 -13.98 -13.06
N VAL A 289 -15.44 -12.73 -13.49
CA VAL A 289 -14.98 -11.53 -12.77
C VAL A 289 -15.50 -11.48 -11.34
N LEU A 290 -16.76 -11.84 -11.12
CA LEU A 290 -17.35 -11.86 -9.78
C LEU A 290 -16.70 -12.95 -8.89
N ILE A 291 -16.38 -14.12 -9.45
CA ILE A 291 -15.62 -15.17 -8.75
C ILE A 291 -14.20 -14.69 -8.42
N LEU A 292 -13.53 -14.02 -9.37
CA LEU A 292 -12.21 -13.42 -9.14
C LEU A 292 -12.28 -12.38 -8.03
N PHE A 293 -13.34 -11.57 -8.02
CA PHE A 293 -13.56 -10.59 -6.99
C PHE A 293 -13.71 -11.24 -5.62
N VAL A 294 -14.54 -12.27 -5.49
CA VAL A 294 -14.70 -13.02 -4.23
C VAL A 294 -13.37 -13.60 -3.75
N ASN A 295 -12.53 -14.11 -4.66
CA ASN A 295 -11.21 -14.64 -4.31
C ASN A 295 -10.24 -13.56 -3.80
N ILE A 296 -10.40 -12.32 -4.27
CA ILE A 296 -9.55 -11.18 -3.92
C ILE A 296 -10.25 -10.27 -2.87
N GLU A 297 -11.48 -10.60 -2.45
CA GLU A 297 -12.30 -9.75 -1.57
C GLU A 297 -11.60 -9.48 -0.25
N ASN A 298 -11.01 -10.51 0.37
CA ASN A 298 -10.27 -10.37 1.61
C ASN A 298 -9.03 -9.48 1.46
N LEU A 299 -8.34 -9.54 0.32
CA LEU A 299 -7.22 -8.64 0.00
C LEU A 299 -7.74 -7.20 -0.06
N ILE A 300 -8.83 -6.97 -0.80
CA ILE A 300 -9.32 -5.63 -1.04
C ILE A 300 -9.90 -5.04 0.25
N ARG A 301 -10.57 -5.86 1.06
CA ARG A 301 -11.13 -5.48 2.35
C ARG A 301 -10.08 -4.97 3.33
N VAL A 302 -8.96 -5.70 3.43
CA VAL A 302 -7.84 -5.34 4.30
C VAL A 302 -7.00 -4.21 3.69
N GLY A 303 -6.67 -4.28 2.40
CA GLY A 303 -5.83 -3.28 1.72
C GLY A 303 -6.50 -1.92 1.56
N CYS A 304 -7.80 -1.87 1.30
CA CYS A 304 -8.53 -0.61 1.19
C CYS A 304 -8.86 -0.01 2.55
N LEU A 305 -8.88 -0.79 3.64
CA LEU A 305 -8.95 -0.27 5.00
C LEU A 305 -7.57 0.26 5.47
N ALA A 306 -6.50 -0.43 5.08
CA ALA A 306 -5.13 -0.04 5.39
C ALA A 306 -4.79 1.36 4.88
N SER A 307 -5.10 1.64 3.61
CA SER A 307 -4.76 2.91 2.95
C SER A 307 -5.26 4.14 3.71
N PRO A 308 -6.56 4.27 4.05
CA PRO A 308 -7.07 5.42 4.79
C PRO A 308 -6.62 5.45 6.25
N LEU A 309 -6.46 4.30 6.92
CA LEU A 309 -5.98 4.28 8.31
C LEU A 309 -4.53 4.74 8.39
N VAL A 310 -3.64 4.08 7.63
CA VAL A 310 -2.21 4.35 7.63
C VAL A 310 -1.92 5.73 7.04
N GLY A 311 -2.51 6.03 5.88
CA GLY A 311 -2.32 7.32 5.21
C GLY A 311 -2.98 8.47 5.97
N GLY A 312 -4.16 8.27 6.55
CA GLY A 312 -4.83 9.26 7.39
C GLY A 312 -4.04 9.60 8.64
N MET A 313 -3.52 8.60 9.36
CA MET A 313 -2.63 8.81 10.51
C MET A 313 -1.38 9.61 10.12
N LEU A 314 -0.76 9.30 8.99
CA LEU A 314 0.41 10.06 8.49
C LEU A 314 0.06 11.51 8.16
N ILE A 315 -1.09 11.76 7.53
CA ILE A 315 -1.55 13.12 7.21
C ILE A 315 -1.77 13.94 8.49
N ILE A 316 -2.49 13.37 9.47
CA ILE A 316 -2.75 14.00 10.77
C ILE A 316 -1.43 14.34 11.45
N LEU A 317 -0.50 13.39 11.53
CA LEU A 317 0.81 13.59 12.15
C LEU A 317 1.61 14.67 11.45
N CYS A 318 1.74 14.62 10.12
CA CYS A 318 2.50 15.60 9.37
C CYS A 318 1.92 17.00 9.56
N ASN A 319 0.59 17.15 9.52
CA ASN A 319 -0.06 18.44 9.76
C ASN A 319 0.15 18.94 11.19
N TYR A 320 0.07 18.06 12.20
CA TYR A 320 0.36 18.41 13.58
C TYR A 320 1.79 18.94 13.73
N VAL A 321 2.79 18.20 13.22
CA VAL A 321 4.20 18.62 13.30
C VAL A 321 4.43 19.93 12.55
N LEU A 322 3.88 20.08 11.34
CA LEU A 322 4.04 21.27 10.52
C LEU A 322 3.38 22.52 11.09
N ILE A 323 2.33 22.39 11.90
CA ILE A 323 1.58 23.53 12.46
C ILE A 323 2.05 23.81 13.89
N LYS A 324 2.02 22.80 14.77
CA LYS A 324 2.25 22.96 16.20
C LYS A 324 3.73 22.96 16.56
N MET A 325 4.54 22.15 15.87
CA MET A 325 5.98 22.00 16.12
C MET A 325 6.85 22.80 15.14
N HIS A 326 6.26 23.71 14.35
CA HIS A 326 6.96 24.45 13.29
C HIS A 326 8.18 25.24 13.78
N SER A 327 8.15 25.70 15.04
CA SER A 327 9.26 26.45 15.67
C SER A 327 10.43 25.55 16.10
N GLN A 328 10.17 24.26 16.35
CA GLN A 328 11.15 23.28 16.79
C GLN A 328 11.78 22.52 15.60
N ILE A 329 11.08 22.47 14.46
CA ILE A 329 11.58 21.79 13.26
C ILE A 329 12.41 22.74 12.38
N GLY A 330 13.59 22.27 11.95
CA GLY A 330 14.39 22.98 10.96
C GLY A 330 13.79 22.88 9.54
N TYR A 331 14.13 23.84 8.67
CA TYR A 331 13.71 23.84 7.25
C TYR A 331 13.79 22.49 6.51
N PRO A 332 14.87 21.67 6.64
CA PRO A 332 14.94 20.38 5.94
C PRO A 332 13.89 19.38 6.45
N MET A 333 13.57 19.37 7.76
CA MET A 333 12.50 18.54 8.31
C MET A 333 11.13 19.00 7.79
N THR A 334 10.88 20.32 7.76
CA THR A 334 9.63 20.87 7.23
C THR A 334 9.40 20.39 5.80
N LEU A 335 10.42 20.43 4.94
CA LEU A 335 10.32 19.94 3.56
C LEU A 335 10.00 18.44 3.52
N ALA A 336 10.63 17.64 4.38
CA ALA A 336 10.36 16.20 4.47
C ALA A 336 8.91 15.91 4.90
N PHE A 337 8.40 16.58 5.93
CA PHE A 337 7.01 16.43 6.38
C PHE A 337 5.99 16.89 5.32
N VAL A 338 6.27 18.00 4.61
CA VAL A 338 5.43 18.42 3.48
C VAL A 338 5.42 17.36 2.37
N GLY A 339 6.59 16.82 2.02
CA GLY A 339 6.72 15.76 1.01
C GLY A 339 5.94 14.50 1.40
N LEU A 340 6.08 14.04 2.65
CA LEU A 340 5.36 12.89 3.20
C LEU A 340 3.84 13.13 3.25
N ASN A 341 3.40 14.34 3.59
CA ASN A 341 1.99 14.70 3.60
C ASN A 341 1.39 14.65 2.19
N VAL A 342 2.05 15.28 1.21
CA VAL A 342 1.63 15.26 -0.19
C VAL A 342 1.58 13.83 -0.73
N PHE A 343 2.60 13.02 -0.45
CA PHE A 343 2.64 11.61 -0.83
C PHE A 343 1.47 10.82 -0.25
N SER A 344 1.21 11.00 1.05
CA SER A 344 0.14 10.31 1.77
C SER A 344 -1.24 10.72 1.24
N LEU A 345 -1.46 12.02 1.00
CA LEU A 345 -2.69 12.54 0.38
C LEU A 345 -2.93 11.96 -1.02
N ILE A 346 -1.91 11.95 -1.88
CA ILE A 346 -2.01 11.38 -3.22
C ILE A 346 -2.33 9.89 -3.13
N SER A 347 -1.65 9.15 -2.24
CA SER A 347 -1.84 7.71 -2.07
C SER A 347 -3.24 7.37 -1.59
N VAL A 348 -3.74 8.04 -0.55
CA VAL A 348 -5.10 7.85 -0.02
C VAL A 348 -6.15 8.23 -1.08
N LYS A 349 -6.00 9.39 -1.71
CA LYS A 349 -6.93 9.86 -2.75
C LYS A 349 -7.00 8.91 -3.93
N MET A 350 -5.84 8.47 -4.45
CA MET A 350 -5.76 7.58 -5.60
C MET A 350 -6.30 6.19 -5.28
N GLY A 351 -5.95 5.64 -4.11
CA GLY A 351 -6.47 4.36 -3.64
C GLY A 351 -7.99 4.39 -3.55
N TRP A 352 -8.54 5.42 -2.89
CA TRP A 352 -9.99 5.55 -2.73
C TRP A 352 -10.72 5.77 -4.06
N GLU A 353 -10.20 6.64 -4.91
CA GLU A 353 -10.81 6.97 -6.20
C GLU A 353 -10.82 5.76 -7.12
N MET A 354 -9.79 4.92 -7.10
CA MET A 354 -9.78 3.66 -7.84
C MET A 354 -10.84 2.68 -7.33
N CYS A 355 -11.03 2.54 -6.02
CA CYS A 355 -12.09 1.69 -5.47
C CYS A 355 -13.48 2.17 -5.88
N VAL A 356 -13.74 3.47 -5.77
CA VAL A 356 -15.02 4.07 -6.19
C VAL A 356 -15.24 3.91 -7.69
N ASN A 357 -14.21 4.15 -8.50
CA ASN A 357 -14.30 4.02 -9.95
C ASN A 357 -14.62 2.58 -10.37
N VAL A 358 -13.99 1.59 -9.75
CA VAL A 358 -14.29 0.19 -10.03
C VAL A 358 -15.75 -0.13 -9.66
N HIS A 359 -16.24 0.33 -8.50
CA HIS A 359 -17.64 0.13 -8.10
C HIS A 359 -18.63 0.77 -9.09
N VAL A 360 -18.41 2.03 -9.46
CA VAL A 360 -19.25 2.76 -10.43
C VAL A 360 -19.23 2.07 -11.79
N ALA A 361 -18.06 1.63 -12.24
CA ALA A 361 -17.90 0.99 -13.53
C ALA A 361 -18.68 -0.35 -13.58
N TYR A 362 -18.65 -1.15 -12.51
CA TYR A 362 -19.46 -2.37 -12.41
C TYR A 362 -20.96 -2.09 -12.29
N SER A 363 -21.35 -1.05 -11.53
CA SER A 363 -22.76 -0.64 -11.42
C SER A 363 -23.34 -0.22 -12.79
N ASN A 364 -22.57 0.57 -13.54
CA ASN A 364 -22.95 0.98 -14.90
C ASN A 364 -23.06 -0.22 -15.85
N LEU A 365 -22.10 -1.16 -15.77
CA LEU A 365 -22.14 -2.38 -16.56
C LEU A 365 -23.39 -3.23 -16.25
N LEU A 366 -23.75 -3.34 -14.97
CA LEU A 366 -24.96 -4.03 -14.54
C LEU A 366 -26.22 -3.32 -15.08
N GLY A 367 -26.25 -1.99 -15.02
CA GLY A 367 -27.33 -1.18 -15.59
C GLY A 367 -27.50 -1.41 -17.08
N ASN A 368 -26.38 -1.51 -17.82
CA ASN A 368 -26.37 -1.83 -19.23
C ASN A 368 -27.02 -3.20 -19.51
N PHE A 369 -26.76 -4.24 -18.70
CA PHE A 369 -27.42 -5.54 -18.84
C PHE A 369 -28.93 -5.51 -18.58
N VAL A 370 -29.41 -4.55 -17.78
CA VAL A 370 -30.83 -4.36 -17.42
C VAL A 370 -31.56 -3.42 -18.39
N SER A 371 -30.84 -2.74 -19.30
CA SER A 371 -31.43 -1.75 -20.21
C SER A 371 -32.59 -2.31 -21.04
N GLN A 372 -33.66 -1.50 -21.17
CA GLN A 372 -34.90 -1.91 -21.86
C GLN A 372 -34.67 -2.22 -23.34
N ASP A 373 -33.77 -1.48 -24.00
CA ASP A 373 -33.41 -1.69 -25.40
C ASP A 373 -32.84 -3.09 -25.66
N LEU A 374 -32.14 -3.65 -24.67
CA LEU A 374 -31.60 -4.99 -24.78
C LEU A 374 -32.67 -6.04 -24.51
N ILE A 375 -33.50 -5.83 -23.49
CA ILE A 375 -34.60 -6.73 -23.13
C ILE A 375 -35.62 -6.88 -24.28
N LEU A 376 -35.88 -5.81 -25.03
CA LEU A 376 -36.78 -5.81 -26.18
C LEU A 376 -36.24 -6.65 -27.36
N LYS A 377 -34.91 -6.78 -27.49
CA LYS A 377 -34.26 -7.58 -28.53
C LYS A 377 -34.21 -9.09 -28.20
N ILE A 378 -34.64 -9.50 -27.00
CA ILE A 378 -34.62 -10.91 -26.56
C ILE A 378 -35.93 -11.60 -26.93
N LEU A 379 -35.82 -12.81 -27.53
CA LEU A 379 -36.96 -13.70 -27.73
C LEU A 379 -37.74 -13.91 -26.41
N LYS A 380 -39.07 -13.85 -26.48
CA LYS A 380 -39.96 -13.93 -25.30
C LYS A 380 -39.66 -15.12 -24.37
N LEU A 381 -39.29 -16.28 -24.91
CA LEU A 381 -38.97 -17.50 -24.16
C LEU A 381 -37.69 -17.35 -23.30
N ASP A 382 -36.65 -16.72 -23.83
CA ASP A 382 -35.37 -16.54 -23.13
C ASP A 382 -35.34 -15.33 -22.21
N ARG A 383 -36.28 -14.40 -22.40
CA ARG A 383 -36.34 -13.15 -21.65
C ARG A 383 -36.46 -13.41 -20.15
N ASN A 384 -37.26 -14.40 -19.74
CA ASN A 384 -37.44 -14.74 -18.33
C ASN A 384 -36.18 -15.35 -17.71
N GLU A 385 -35.50 -16.26 -18.41
CA GLU A 385 -34.25 -16.86 -17.92
C GLU A 385 -33.11 -15.82 -17.85
N TYR A 386 -33.01 -14.96 -18.87
CA TYR A 386 -32.06 -13.87 -18.87
C TYR A 386 -32.31 -12.88 -17.73
N LEU A 387 -33.57 -12.45 -17.52
CA LEU A 387 -33.90 -11.55 -16.43
C LEU A 387 -33.65 -12.18 -15.06
N LYS A 388 -33.89 -13.49 -14.89
CA LYS A 388 -33.51 -14.21 -13.66
C LYS A 388 -32.00 -14.19 -13.46
N ALA A 389 -31.22 -14.45 -14.51
CA ALA A 389 -29.77 -14.44 -14.45
C ALA A 389 -29.20 -13.05 -14.14
N VAL A 390 -29.72 -11.99 -14.76
CA VAL A 390 -29.29 -10.60 -14.53
C VAL A 390 -29.73 -10.10 -13.16
N LYS A 391 -30.95 -10.41 -12.70
CA LYS A 391 -31.41 -10.05 -11.34
C LYS A 391 -30.58 -10.72 -10.25
N ALA A 392 -29.98 -11.87 -10.52
CA ALA A 392 -29.07 -12.54 -9.59
C ALA A 392 -27.70 -11.85 -9.51
N LEU A 393 -27.32 -11.04 -10.50
CA LEU A 393 -26.07 -10.29 -10.49
C LEU A 393 -26.22 -9.08 -9.55
N ARG A 394 -25.20 -8.86 -8.73
CA ARG A 394 -25.11 -7.70 -7.85
C ARG A 394 -23.92 -6.84 -8.25
N PRO A 395 -23.99 -5.52 -8.03
CA PRO A 395 -22.83 -4.66 -8.19
C PRO A 395 -21.76 -5.09 -7.19
N ILE A 396 -20.51 -5.04 -7.63
CA ILE A 396 -19.37 -5.36 -6.80
C ILE A 396 -19.21 -4.22 -5.78
N LEU A 397 -19.41 -4.55 -4.50
CA LEU A 397 -19.18 -3.66 -3.38
C LEU A 397 -17.83 -3.99 -2.76
N PHE A 398 -17.11 -2.97 -2.33
CA PHE A 398 -15.84 -3.10 -1.65
C PHE A 398 -16.05 -2.96 -0.15
N PRO A 399 -16.30 -4.06 0.58
CA PRO A 399 -16.34 -4.01 2.03
C PRO A 399 -14.97 -3.59 2.56
N LEU A 400 -14.95 -2.66 3.49
CA LEU A 400 -13.80 -2.23 4.28
C LEU A 400 -13.96 -2.83 5.67
N GLY A 401 -12.96 -3.57 6.14
CA GLY A 401 -13.11 -4.29 7.40
C GLY A 401 -11.96 -5.21 7.73
N VAL A 402 -12.09 -5.91 8.86
CA VAL A 402 -11.11 -6.87 9.35
C VAL A 402 -11.82 -8.20 9.57
N TRP A 403 -11.25 -9.27 9.00
CA TRP A 403 -11.85 -10.60 9.02
C TRP A 403 -13.29 -10.60 8.49
N ASN A 404 -14.25 -11.04 9.31
CA ASN A 404 -15.66 -11.17 8.94
C ASN A 404 -16.47 -9.90 9.20
N TYR A 405 -15.88 -8.88 9.83
CA TYR A 405 -16.58 -7.63 10.16
C TYR A 405 -16.40 -6.61 9.04
N THR A 406 -17.52 -6.08 8.55
CA THR A 406 -17.58 -4.94 7.64
C THR A 406 -17.83 -3.66 8.41
N LEU A 407 -16.84 -2.76 8.40
CA LEU A 407 -16.91 -1.44 9.02
C LEU A 407 -17.60 -0.44 8.10
N MET A 408 -17.20 -0.42 6.83
CA MET A 408 -17.73 0.52 5.83
C MET A 408 -17.70 -0.14 4.45
N SER A 409 -18.37 0.44 3.46
CA SER A 409 -18.19 0.07 2.05
C SER A 409 -17.60 1.24 1.28
N ALA A 410 -16.64 0.99 0.38
CA ALA A 410 -16.08 2.06 -0.46
C ALA A 410 -17.11 2.48 -1.52
N CYS A 411 -17.86 3.53 -1.20
CA CYS A 411 -18.89 4.12 -2.06
C CYS A 411 -18.59 5.61 -2.29
N ARG A 412 -19.22 6.19 -3.32
CA ARG A 412 -19.06 7.62 -3.65
C ARG A 412 -19.45 8.54 -2.49
N GLU A 413 -20.50 8.17 -1.77
CA GLU A 413 -21.02 8.90 -0.61
C GLU A 413 -20.00 8.94 0.55
N ASN A 414 -19.29 7.83 0.78
CA ASN A 414 -18.32 7.71 1.86
C ASN A 414 -16.97 8.38 1.55
N LYS A 415 -16.72 8.82 0.30
CA LYS A 415 -15.47 9.51 -0.09
C LYS A 415 -15.29 10.84 0.66
N LEU A 416 -16.35 11.64 0.70
CA LEU A 416 -16.32 12.93 1.39
C LEU A 416 -16.28 12.74 2.91
N GLY A 417 -17.02 11.75 3.43
CA GLY A 417 -16.99 11.39 4.85
C GLY A 417 -15.58 11.04 5.33
N LEU A 418 -14.83 10.21 4.58
CA LEU A 418 -13.46 9.85 4.95
C LEU A 418 -12.52 11.07 5.03
N LEU A 419 -12.54 11.94 4.02
CA LEU A 419 -11.70 13.14 4.01
C LEU A 419 -12.11 14.13 5.11
N ALA A 420 -13.42 14.25 5.38
CA ALA A 420 -13.92 15.04 6.48
C ALA A 420 -13.44 14.48 7.82
N THR A 421 -13.50 13.17 8.06
CA THR A 421 -12.97 12.56 9.29
C THR A 421 -11.48 12.81 9.45
N VAL A 422 -10.67 12.66 8.40
CA VAL A 422 -9.23 12.96 8.49
C VAL A 422 -9.00 14.44 8.83
N LEU A 423 -9.78 15.36 8.25
CA LEU A 423 -9.72 16.78 8.56
C LEU A 423 -10.15 17.07 10.02
N ASP A 424 -11.26 16.51 10.47
CA ASP A 424 -11.81 16.69 11.81
C ASP A 424 -10.85 16.17 12.89
N GLU A 425 -10.25 14.99 12.66
CA GLU A 425 -9.23 14.42 13.53
C GLU A 425 -7.94 15.25 13.50
N THR A 426 -7.56 15.80 12.34
CA THR A 426 -6.42 16.73 12.25
C THR A 426 -6.68 17.98 13.10
N ILE A 427 -7.86 18.59 12.97
CA ILE A 427 -8.24 19.78 13.76
C ILE A 427 -8.28 19.43 15.25
N THR A 428 -8.89 18.29 15.60
CA THR A 428 -8.98 17.82 16.99
C THR A 428 -7.60 17.61 17.60
N CYS A 429 -6.68 16.98 16.86
CA CYS A 429 -5.30 16.79 17.29
C CYS A 429 -4.59 18.13 17.53
N ILE A 430 -4.73 19.10 16.61
CA ILE A 430 -4.14 20.45 16.74
C ILE A 430 -4.73 21.26 17.90
N MET A 431 -6.02 21.07 18.20
CA MET A 431 -6.72 21.79 19.27
C MET A 431 -6.46 21.18 20.65
N THR A 432 -6.24 19.87 20.73
CA THR A 432 -6.11 19.13 21.99
C THR A 432 -4.68 19.15 22.53
N PHE A 433 -3.69 19.13 21.64
CA PHE A 433 -2.26 19.13 21.97
C PHE A 433 -1.62 20.39 21.39
#